data_AF-A0A0X7JZF1-F1
#
_entry.id   AF-A0A0X7JZF1-F1
#
_cell.length_a   1.000
_cell.length_b   1.000
_cell.length_c   1.000
_cell.angle_alpha   90.00
_cell.angle_beta   90.00
_cell.angle_gamma   90.00
#
_symmetry.space_group_name_H-M   'P 1'
#
loop_
_entity.id
_entity.type
_entity.pdbx_description
1 polymer ?
#
loop_
_entity_poly.entity_id
_entity_poly.type
_entity_poly.pdbx_seq_one_letter_code
_entity_poly.pdbx_strand_id
1 'polypeptide(L)'
;MNRSALQNLFKRGLSDLLTELERELARPQRDPYAELDLSRRPHEHDTRLLFVDELLTHLGWRLGALGNVLEEARLQANTTRFMDYLGVSDINGTPLLLIEAKAWDKPAISARGDGQHDSEAALLVAAIQHIRGGKTEATSPIIGEWDKYLRQVSGYVKTLKERYSHNLPRAVIISGEWMVVFKAPVETFLGAARPDDIAIYARAQLKEHAEEIFDLLHRSMLTIDAPVPLRPAQLTRYLELGEVSSAFLGMHVHYERTGSKLFTPMPRILIYPALFVIRTDGALFTVIHNETPVELDYRRNDDDIETLVPHLDEVRALGATLVAACARELGGELTLAELSAFPGFRNDRLSKAPVDTLPEADEWLVATGSATHFLLAAPRVQECKYHTWAECGANATMNSAISVRTVNPPAFFVDTQRHHCAHQIVQDRREARCLIQAIDSRTCCQACVFLERCWTEDERAALPCGL
;
A
#
# COMPACT_ATOMS: atom_id res chain seq x y z
N MET A 1 -4.77 -18.07 7.43
CA MET A 1 -3.93 -19.30 7.38
C MET A 1 -3.59 -19.71 8.81
N ASN A 2 -3.44 -20.99 9.13
CA ASN A 2 -3.12 -21.46 10.50
C ASN A 2 -1.65 -21.11 10.85
N ARG A 3 -1.40 -20.54 12.04
CA ARG A 3 -0.05 -20.18 12.54
C ARG A 3 0.94 -21.35 12.42
N SER A 4 0.54 -22.55 12.83
CA SER A 4 1.43 -23.72 12.77
C SER A 4 1.83 -24.09 11.33
N ALA A 5 0.96 -23.84 10.35
CA ALA A 5 1.28 -24.08 8.94
C ALA A 5 2.32 -23.08 8.42
N LEU A 6 2.16 -21.79 8.73
CA LEU A 6 3.11 -20.73 8.38
C LEU A 6 4.48 -20.99 9.03
N GLN A 7 4.49 -21.33 10.31
CA GLN A 7 5.72 -21.63 11.04
C GLN A 7 6.46 -22.83 10.44
N ASN A 8 5.75 -23.90 10.07
CA ASN A 8 6.35 -25.07 9.41
C ASN A 8 6.85 -24.77 7.99
N LEU A 9 6.19 -23.86 7.26
CA LEU A 9 6.68 -23.38 5.97
C LEU A 9 7.98 -22.57 6.15
N PHE A 10 8.01 -21.66 7.12
CA PHE A 10 9.21 -20.89 7.45
C PHE A 10 10.38 -21.79 7.87
N LYS A 11 10.17 -22.73 8.80
CA LYS A 11 11.22 -23.66 9.25
C LYS A 11 11.85 -24.44 8.10
N ARG A 12 11.03 -24.88 7.14
CA ARG A 12 11.52 -25.57 5.92
C ARG A 12 12.27 -24.61 5.01
N GLY A 13 11.67 -23.46 4.67
CA GLY A 13 12.30 -22.45 3.83
C GLY A 13 13.65 -21.98 4.36
N LEU A 14 13.76 -21.68 5.65
CA LEU A 14 15.01 -21.32 6.29
C LEU A 14 16.07 -22.44 6.20
N SER A 15 15.67 -23.70 6.39
CA SER A 15 16.60 -24.82 6.25
C SER A 15 17.11 -24.97 4.82
N ASP A 16 16.23 -24.81 3.83
CA ASP A 16 16.57 -24.90 2.41
C ASP A 16 17.49 -23.74 2.00
N LEU A 17 17.17 -22.51 2.44
CA LEU A 17 17.99 -21.31 2.25
C LEU A 17 19.40 -21.50 2.79
N LEU A 18 19.55 -21.93 4.06
CA LEU A 18 20.86 -22.16 4.65
C LEU A 18 21.67 -23.24 3.90
N THR A 19 20.99 -24.27 3.38
CA THR A 19 21.63 -25.33 2.58
C THR A 19 22.11 -24.81 1.23
N GLU A 20 21.30 -24.01 0.53
CA GLU A 20 21.69 -23.44 -0.76
C GLU A 20 22.80 -22.41 -0.59
N LEU A 21 22.74 -21.64 0.49
CA LEU A 21 23.77 -20.67 0.85
C LEU A 21 25.13 -21.34 1.09
N GLU A 22 25.16 -22.47 1.79
CA GLU A 22 26.38 -23.28 1.95
C GLU A 22 26.94 -23.77 0.60
N ARG A 23 26.06 -24.19 -0.32
CA ARG A 23 26.48 -24.61 -1.66
C ARG A 23 27.04 -23.44 -2.46
N GLU A 24 26.38 -22.30 -2.44
CA GLU A 24 26.85 -21.09 -3.11
C GLU A 24 28.20 -20.66 -2.54
N LEU A 25 28.40 -20.70 -1.21
CA LEU A 25 29.67 -20.40 -0.53
C LEU A 25 30.79 -21.37 -0.87
N ALA A 26 30.46 -22.62 -1.18
CA ALA A 26 31.42 -23.62 -1.60
C ALA A 26 31.75 -23.55 -3.11
N ARG A 27 31.06 -22.72 -3.92
CA ARG A 27 31.34 -22.64 -5.37
C ARG A 27 32.73 -22.04 -5.63
N PRO A 28 33.62 -22.76 -6.36
CA PRO A 28 35.00 -22.32 -6.57
C PRO A 28 35.14 -21.02 -7.39
N GLN A 29 34.21 -20.77 -8.32
CA GLN A 29 34.29 -19.64 -9.25
C GLN A 29 32.94 -18.90 -9.28
N ARG A 30 32.73 -18.03 -8.29
CA ARG A 30 31.51 -17.21 -8.17
C ARG A 30 31.45 -16.06 -9.18
N ASP A 31 32.61 -15.55 -9.58
CA ASP A 31 32.76 -14.50 -10.57
C ASP A 31 33.72 -15.00 -11.65
N PRO A 32 33.23 -15.38 -12.83
CA PRO A 32 34.07 -15.95 -13.88
C PRO A 32 35.11 -14.96 -14.42
N TYR A 33 34.98 -13.67 -14.09
CA TYR A 33 35.86 -12.60 -14.53
C TYR A 33 36.83 -12.11 -13.45
N ALA A 34 36.72 -12.60 -12.20
CA ALA A 34 37.66 -12.28 -11.13
C ALA A 34 38.78 -13.32 -11.02
N GLU A 35 39.93 -12.90 -10.48
CA GLU A 35 40.97 -13.83 -10.06
C GLU A 35 40.44 -14.79 -8.98
N LEU A 36 40.89 -16.05 -9.02
CA LEU A 36 40.47 -17.07 -8.06
C LEU A 36 40.99 -16.71 -6.66
N ASP A 37 40.09 -16.21 -5.80
CA ASP A 37 40.36 -15.97 -4.39
C ASP A 37 39.51 -16.91 -3.53
N LEU A 38 40.15 -17.95 -3.00
CA LEU A 38 39.54 -18.95 -2.12
C LEU A 38 39.13 -18.38 -0.75
N SER A 39 39.62 -17.19 -0.39
CA SER A 39 39.26 -16.48 0.83
C SER A 39 38.15 -15.44 0.62
N ARG A 40 37.76 -15.16 -0.63
CA ARG A 40 36.76 -14.14 -0.96
C ARG A 40 35.44 -14.46 -0.29
N ARG A 41 34.85 -13.44 0.34
CA ARG A 41 33.53 -13.50 0.96
C ARG A 41 32.54 -12.62 0.18
N PRO A 42 31.24 -12.96 0.18
CA PRO A 42 30.23 -12.13 -0.46
C PRO A 42 30.30 -10.68 0.02
N HIS A 43 30.23 -9.72 -0.91
CA HIS A 43 30.09 -8.32 -0.53
C HIS A 43 28.68 -8.05 0.00
N GLU A 44 28.40 -6.83 0.44
CA GLU A 44 27.09 -6.47 0.99
C GLU A 44 25.95 -6.74 0.01
N HIS A 45 26.13 -6.38 -1.27
CA HIS A 45 25.16 -6.65 -2.33
C HIS A 45 24.86 -8.14 -2.48
N ASP A 46 25.89 -9.00 -2.49
CA ASP A 46 25.72 -10.45 -2.58
C ASP A 46 25.05 -11.02 -1.33
N THR A 47 25.35 -10.46 -0.15
CA THR A 47 24.72 -10.88 1.12
C THR A 47 23.24 -10.57 1.13
N ARG A 48 22.84 -9.41 0.58
CA ARG A 48 21.45 -9.03 0.40
C ARG A 48 20.72 -10.01 -0.51
N LEU A 49 21.23 -10.23 -1.71
CA LEU A 49 20.62 -11.11 -2.72
C LEU A 49 20.57 -12.58 -2.29
N LEU A 50 21.68 -13.12 -1.80
CA LEU A 50 21.80 -14.56 -1.51
C LEU A 50 21.15 -14.97 -0.19
N PHE A 51 20.91 -14.02 0.73
CA PHE A 51 20.44 -14.35 2.07
C PHE A 51 19.31 -13.46 2.57
N VAL A 52 19.49 -12.14 2.62
CA VAL A 52 18.49 -11.26 3.26
C VAL A 52 17.17 -11.25 2.49
N ASP A 53 17.22 -11.19 1.16
CA ASP A 53 16.02 -11.12 0.31
C ASP A 53 15.18 -12.41 0.39
N GLU A 54 15.84 -13.55 0.32
CA GLU A 54 15.21 -14.87 0.47
C GLU A 54 14.68 -15.10 1.90
N LEU A 55 15.43 -14.65 2.92
CA LEU A 55 14.97 -14.70 4.30
C LEU A 55 13.71 -13.87 4.50
N LEU A 56 13.67 -12.64 3.97
CA LEU A 56 12.49 -11.77 4.00
C LEU A 56 11.29 -12.44 3.33
N THR A 57 11.50 -13.08 2.17
CA THR A 57 10.47 -13.84 1.46
C THR A 57 9.91 -14.97 2.33
N HIS A 58 10.77 -15.76 2.97
CA HIS A 58 10.34 -16.81 3.90
C HIS A 58 9.64 -16.27 5.16
N LEU A 59 10.00 -15.07 5.62
CA LEU A 59 9.34 -14.36 6.72
C LEU A 59 7.99 -13.72 6.30
N GLY A 60 7.57 -13.90 5.05
CA GLY A 60 6.28 -13.41 4.54
C GLY A 60 6.31 -11.93 4.11
N TRP A 61 7.48 -11.34 3.98
CA TRP A 61 7.68 -10.00 3.43
C TRP A 61 7.86 -10.07 1.92
N ARG A 62 7.27 -9.12 1.19
CA ARG A 62 7.33 -9.06 -0.27
C ARG A 62 8.23 -7.90 -0.71
N LEU A 63 9.25 -8.19 -1.50
CA LEU A 63 10.17 -7.22 -2.10
C LEU A 63 9.63 -6.71 -3.45
N GLY A 64 10.27 -5.69 -4.01
CA GLY A 64 9.93 -5.13 -5.32
C GLY A 64 8.78 -4.11 -5.31
N ALA A 65 8.40 -3.64 -6.50
CA ALA A 65 7.53 -2.48 -6.68
C ALA A 65 6.12 -2.62 -6.06
N LEU A 66 5.58 -3.84 -6.00
CA LEU A 66 4.29 -4.16 -5.37
C LEU A 66 4.46 -4.85 -4.00
N GLY A 67 5.68 -4.78 -3.48
CA GLY A 67 6.08 -5.34 -2.21
C GLY A 67 5.61 -4.51 -1.02
N ASN A 68 5.75 -5.08 0.17
CA ASN A 68 5.53 -4.40 1.44
C ASN A 68 6.85 -4.20 2.21
N VAL A 69 7.95 -4.24 1.49
CA VAL A 69 9.27 -3.86 1.93
C VAL A 69 9.73 -2.71 1.06
N LEU A 70 10.01 -1.57 1.69
CA LEU A 70 10.65 -0.45 1.04
C LEU A 70 12.16 -0.69 1.07
N GLU A 71 12.73 -1.02 -0.08
CA GLU A 71 14.17 -1.17 -0.28
C GLU A 71 14.82 0.21 -0.44
N GLU A 72 15.97 0.43 0.18
CA GLU A 72 16.67 1.73 0.18
C GLU A 72 15.72 2.88 0.57
N ALA A 73 14.94 2.66 1.62
CA ALA A 73 13.89 3.58 2.03
C ALA A 73 14.50 4.92 2.44
N ARG A 74 14.14 5.98 1.70
CA ARG A 74 14.69 7.31 1.89
C ARG A 74 14.12 7.96 3.15
N LEU A 75 15.02 8.32 4.06
CA LEU A 75 14.72 9.14 5.22
C LEU A 75 15.20 10.57 4.93
N GLN A 76 14.26 11.49 4.67
CA GLN A 76 14.64 12.90 4.58
C GLN A 76 15.11 13.38 5.96
N ALA A 77 16.37 13.77 6.04
CA ALA A 77 16.97 14.53 7.13
C ALA A 77 17.87 15.63 6.51
N ASN A 78 18.65 16.36 7.31
CA ASN A 78 19.59 17.38 6.80
C ASN A 78 20.60 16.80 5.78
N THR A 79 20.88 15.49 5.87
CA THR A 79 21.52 14.68 4.83
C THR A 79 20.58 13.53 4.46
N THR A 80 20.47 13.16 3.19
CA THR A 80 19.65 12.00 2.80
C THR A 80 20.30 10.72 3.34
N ARG A 81 19.55 9.93 4.11
CA ARG A 81 19.95 8.59 4.55
C ARG A 81 19.00 7.55 3.96
N PHE A 82 19.50 6.34 3.77
CA PHE A 82 18.74 5.22 3.22
C PHE A 82 18.76 4.07 4.22
N MET A 83 17.58 3.54 4.52
CA MET A 83 17.44 2.32 5.31
C MET A 83 17.39 1.15 4.33
N ASP A 84 18.19 0.11 4.56
CA ASP A 84 18.33 -0.97 3.57
C ASP A 84 16.99 -1.63 3.27
N TYR A 85 16.25 -2.03 4.33
CA TYR A 85 14.90 -2.56 4.20
C TYR A 85 14.00 -2.03 5.31
N LEU A 86 12.82 -1.54 4.91
CA LEU A 86 11.75 -1.15 5.82
C LEU A 86 10.47 -1.92 5.48
N GLY A 87 10.18 -2.97 6.25
CA GLY A 87 8.91 -3.69 6.20
C GLY A 87 7.77 -2.83 6.77
N VAL A 88 6.70 -2.68 6.00
CA VAL A 88 5.56 -1.83 6.33
C VAL A 88 4.23 -2.61 6.33
N SER A 89 3.24 -2.11 7.06
CA SER A 89 1.88 -2.65 6.99
C SER A 89 1.26 -2.37 5.61
N ASP A 90 0.61 -3.37 5.00
CA ASP A 90 -0.12 -3.16 3.73
C ASP A 90 -1.27 -2.15 3.90
N ILE A 91 -1.86 -2.09 5.09
CA ILE A 91 -3.07 -1.31 5.34
C ILE A 91 -2.77 0.18 5.54
N ASN A 92 -1.75 0.49 6.34
CA ASN A 92 -1.42 1.86 6.72
C ASN A 92 0.06 2.23 6.54
N GLY A 93 0.85 1.40 5.86
CA GLY A 93 2.27 1.65 5.56
C GLY A 93 3.11 2.01 6.77
N THR A 94 2.62 1.73 7.98
CA THR A 94 3.36 2.00 9.21
C THR A 94 4.59 1.09 9.22
N PRO A 95 5.78 1.61 9.55
CA PRO A 95 6.97 0.79 9.71
C PRO A 95 6.80 -0.26 10.80
N LEU A 96 7.03 -1.53 10.45
CA LEU A 96 6.91 -2.69 11.33
C LEU A 96 8.25 -3.37 11.61
N LEU A 97 9.11 -3.39 10.58
CA LEU A 97 10.40 -4.07 10.63
C LEU A 97 11.46 -3.22 9.93
N LEU A 98 12.53 -2.89 10.62
CA LEU A 98 13.73 -2.31 10.03
C LEU A 98 14.80 -3.40 9.93
N ILE A 99 15.40 -3.60 8.76
CA ILE A 99 16.59 -4.43 8.62
C ILE A 99 17.72 -3.58 8.06
N GLU A 100 18.84 -3.60 8.76
CA GLU A 100 20.12 -3.08 8.31
C GLU A 100 21.03 -4.26 7.95
N ALA A 101 21.33 -4.42 6.68
CA ALA A 101 22.17 -5.47 6.16
C ALA A 101 23.65 -5.06 6.22
N LYS A 102 24.52 -6.05 6.37
CA LYS A 102 25.97 -5.88 6.35
C LYS A 102 26.62 -6.94 5.46
N ALA A 103 27.82 -6.64 4.98
CA ALA A 103 28.65 -7.60 4.25
C ALA A 103 28.85 -8.90 5.04
N TRP A 104 29.13 -9.98 4.32
CA TRP A 104 29.12 -11.34 4.85
C TRP A 104 30.03 -11.53 6.06
N ASP A 105 31.24 -10.97 5.99
CA ASP A 105 32.37 -11.23 6.89
C ASP A 105 32.53 -10.18 7.98
N LYS A 106 31.47 -9.43 8.31
CA LYS A 106 31.53 -8.45 9.39
C LYS A 106 31.79 -9.12 10.75
N PRO A 107 32.65 -8.52 11.59
CA PRO A 107 33.07 -9.16 12.82
C PRO A 107 31.91 -9.39 13.78
N ALA A 108 32.03 -10.46 14.57
CA ALA A 108 31.14 -10.74 15.68
C ALA A 108 31.18 -9.60 16.73
N ILE A 109 30.17 -9.59 17.59
CA ILE A 109 30.06 -8.64 18.70
C ILE A 109 31.26 -8.86 19.63
N SER A 110 32.04 -7.81 19.87
CA SER A 110 33.25 -7.90 20.71
C SER A 110 33.52 -6.61 21.45
N ALA A 111 33.97 -6.75 22.69
CA ALA A 111 34.36 -5.61 23.52
C ALA A 111 35.61 -4.94 22.95
N ARG A 112 35.75 -3.65 23.20
CA ARG A 112 36.98 -2.93 22.92
C ARG A 112 37.97 -3.14 24.06
N GLY A 113 39.11 -3.76 23.75
CA GLY A 113 40.12 -4.11 24.76
C GLY A 113 39.67 -5.23 25.68
N ASP A 114 40.18 -5.26 26.91
CA ASP A 114 39.98 -6.37 27.87
C ASP A 114 38.72 -6.23 28.74
N GLY A 115 37.71 -5.47 28.29
CA GLY A 115 36.48 -5.26 29.04
C GLY A 115 35.66 -6.55 29.18
N GLN A 116 35.30 -6.92 30.43
CA GLN A 116 34.43 -8.07 30.69
C GLN A 116 32.96 -7.63 30.83
N HIS A 117 32.09 -8.36 30.15
CA HIS A 117 30.64 -8.19 30.18
C HIS A 117 29.97 -9.55 30.34
N ASP A 118 28.83 -9.61 31.03
CA ASP A 118 28.13 -10.85 31.35
C ASP A 118 27.61 -11.59 30.10
N SER A 119 27.34 -10.87 29.01
CA SER A 119 26.93 -11.41 27.72
C SER A 119 27.13 -10.40 26.58
N GLU A 120 27.04 -10.87 25.33
CA GLU A 120 27.03 -9.98 24.15
C GLU A 120 25.87 -8.98 24.20
N ALA A 121 24.69 -9.41 24.66
CA ALA A 121 23.54 -8.53 24.85
C ALA A 121 23.81 -7.44 25.91
N ALA A 122 24.48 -7.79 27.02
CA ALA A 122 24.89 -6.81 28.04
C ALA A 122 25.93 -5.81 27.49
N LEU A 123 26.86 -6.27 26.66
CA LEU A 123 27.81 -5.40 25.94
C LEU A 123 27.08 -4.45 24.97
N LEU A 124 26.12 -4.94 24.18
CA LEU A 124 25.30 -4.10 23.30
C LEU A 124 24.51 -3.05 24.09
N VAL A 125 23.91 -3.42 25.22
CA VAL A 125 23.23 -2.48 26.13
C VAL A 125 24.19 -1.40 26.61
N ALA A 126 25.40 -1.78 27.06
CA ALA A 126 26.41 -0.81 27.50
C ALA A 126 26.83 0.15 26.37
N ALA A 127 26.99 -0.36 25.14
CA ALA A 127 27.30 0.45 23.96
C ALA A 127 26.15 1.41 23.59
N ILE A 128 24.89 0.94 23.63
CA ILE A 128 23.72 1.79 23.36
C ILE A 128 23.58 2.89 24.41
N GLN A 129 23.78 2.57 25.70
CA GLN A 129 23.78 3.57 26.77
C GLN A 129 24.92 4.59 26.60
N HIS A 130 26.10 4.14 26.15
CA HIS A 130 27.24 5.01 25.81
C HIS A 130 26.90 5.98 24.68
N ILE A 131 26.31 5.48 23.58
CA ILE A 131 25.88 6.28 22.43
C ILE A 131 24.83 7.31 22.85
N ARG A 132 23.81 6.90 23.62
CA ARG A 132 22.75 7.77 24.13
C ARG A 132 23.29 8.87 25.05
N GLY A 133 24.36 8.59 25.79
CA GLY A 133 25.08 9.58 26.60
C GLY A 133 25.87 10.60 25.79
N GLY A 134 25.82 10.57 24.45
CA GLY A 134 26.52 11.50 23.56
C GLY A 134 28.04 11.30 23.53
N LYS A 135 28.53 10.15 24.01
CA LYS A 135 29.97 9.85 24.08
C LYS A 135 30.52 9.48 22.70
N THR A 136 31.81 9.74 22.49
CA THR A 136 32.49 9.55 21.21
C THR A 136 32.90 8.10 20.97
N GLU A 137 32.94 7.68 19.69
CA GLU A 137 33.34 6.33 19.27
C GLU A 137 34.67 5.88 19.89
N ALA A 138 35.64 6.79 20.10
CA ALA A 138 36.95 6.48 20.67
C ALA A 138 36.88 5.82 22.07
N THR A 139 35.84 6.13 22.84
CA THR A 139 35.63 5.62 24.21
C THR A 139 34.56 4.54 24.29
N SER A 140 34.09 4.03 23.14
CA SER A 140 33.02 3.04 23.09
C SER A 140 33.45 1.72 23.74
N PRO A 141 32.59 1.07 24.54
CA PRO A 141 32.90 -0.24 25.12
C PRO A 141 32.95 -1.36 24.08
N ILE A 142 32.46 -1.10 22.86
CA ILE A 142 32.41 -2.04 21.75
C ILE A 142 33.38 -1.63 20.62
N ILE A 143 33.77 -2.58 19.77
CA ILE A 143 34.60 -2.28 18.60
C ILE A 143 33.95 -1.25 17.66
N GLY A 144 34.77 -0.49 16.94
CA GLY A 144 34.31 0.68 16.17
C GLY A 144 33.26 0.38 15.11
N GLU A 145 33.33 -0.78 14.44
CA GLU A 145 32.32 -1.17 13.45
C GLU A 145 30.93 -1.31 14.08
N TRP A 146 30.82 -1.98 15.22
CA TRP A 146 29.54 -2.13 15.92
C TRP A 146 29.02 -0.81 16.52
N ASP A 147 29.90 0.05 17.02
CA ASP A 147 29.51 1.41 17.45
C ASP A 147 28.83 2.18 16.30
N LYS A 148 29.38 2.08 15.08
CA LYS A 148 28.78 2.69 13.87
C LYS A 148 27.43 2.08 13.53
N TYR A 149 27.30 0.75 13.54
CA TYR A 149 26.03 0.07 13.23
C TYR A 149 24.92 0.48 14.21
N LEU A 150 25.24 0.52 15.51
CA LEU A 150 24.29 0.92 16.55
C LEU A 150 23.89 2.39 16.43
N ARG A 151 24.82 3.30 16.11
CA ARG A 151 24.49 4.71 15.85
C ARG A 151 23.59 4.88 14.64
N GLN A 152 23.81 4.10 13.58
CA GLN A 152 23.02 4.15 12.37
C GLN A 152 21.56 3.75 12.65
N VAL A 153 21.34 2.56 13.23
CA VAL A 153 19.99 2.08 13.59
C VAL A 153 19.34 2.98 14.63
N SER A 154 20.07 3.42 15.65
CA SER A 154 19.56 4.39 16.64
C SER A 154 19.08 5.68 15.97
N GLY A 155 19.80 6.18 14.97
CA GLY A 155 19.40 7.34 14.19
C GLY A 155 18.11 7.13 13.41
N TYR A 156 17.92 5.95 12.81
CA TYR A 156 16.68 5.60 12.12
C TYR A 156 15.50 5.50 13.07
N VAL A 157 15.63 4.74 14.15
CA VAL A 157 14.61 4.59 15.19
C VAL A 157 14.21 5.95 15.77
N LYS A 158 15.20 6.79 16.12
CA LYS A 158 14.98 8.14 16.61
C LYS A 158 14.17 8.98 15.64
N THR A 159 14.55 8.98 14.36
CA THR A 159 13.86 9.79 13.34
C THR A 159 12.43 9.29 13.11
N LEU A 160 12.22 7.97 13.00
CA LEU A 160 10.89 7.38 12.86
C LEU A 160 9.98 7.77 14.04
N LYS A 161 10.52 7.73 15.26
CA LYS A 161 9.77 8.09 16.47
C LYS A 161 9.51 9.59 16.58
N GLU A 162 10.54 10.43 16.52
CA GLU A 162 10.42 11.85 16.82
C GLU A 162 9.79 12.65 15.68
N ARG A 163 10.07 12.30 14.43
CA ARG A 163 9.57 13.03 13.25
C ARG A 163 8.23 12.51 12.75
N TYR A 164 8.03 11.19 12.82
CA TYR A 164 6.85 10.54 12.22
C TYR A 164 5.94 9.87 13.26
N SER A 165 6.26 9.98 14.56
CA SER A 165 5.48 9.39 15.65
C SER A 165 5.30 7.87 15.57
N HIS A 166 6.18 7.16 14.83
CA HIS A 166 6.09 5.72 14.66
C HIS A 166 6.86 4.98 15.77
N ASN A 167 6.18 4.05 16.42
CA ASN A 167 6.80 3.11 17.35
C ASN A 167 7.19 1.84 16.58
N LEU A 168 8.45 1.78 16.14
CA LEU A 168 8.94 0.62 15.39
C LEU A 168 8.93 -0.64 16.27
N PRO A 169 8.22 -1.72 15.88
CA PRO A 169 8.15 -2.97 16.64
C PRO A 169 9.45 -3.77 16.65
N ARG A 170 10.16 -3.85 15.52
CA ARG A 170 11.39 -4.65 15.38
C ARG A 170 12.45 -3.91 14.57
N ALA A 171 13.69 -4.05 15.01
CA ALA A 171 14.86 -3.66 14.22
C ALA A 171 15.85 -4.81 14.23
N VAL A 172 16.51 -5.03 13.10
CA VAL A 172 17.46 -6.11 12.89
C VAL A 172 18.73 -5.53 12.30
N ILE A 173 19.88 -5.94 12.84
CA ILE A 173 21.16 -5.82 12.14
C ILE A 173 21.57 -7.23 11.77
N ILE A 174 21.86 -7.46 10.49
CA ILE A 174 22.12 -8.81 9.98
C ILE A 174 23.32 -8.83 9.05
N SER A 175 24.10 -9.91 9.15
CA SER A 175 25.13 -10.29 8.18
C SER A 175 24.92 -11.74 7.74
N GLY A 176 25.82 -12.27 6.92
CA GLY A 176 25.84 -13.68 6.61
C GLY A 176 26.14 -14.58 7.82
N GLU A 177 26.88 -14.09 8.83
CA GLU A 177 27.35 -14.92 9.94
C GLU A 177 26.57 -14.74 11.25
N TRP A 178 25.79 -13.67 11.39
CA TRP A 178 25.03 -13.38 12.61
C TRP A 178 23.79 -12.51 12.34
N MET A 179 22.82 -12.59 13.25
CA MET A 179 21.61 -11.78 13.28
C MET A 179 21.39 -11.23 14.70
N VAL A 180 21.16 -9.93 14.81
CA VAL A 180 20.80 -9.26 16.07
C VAL A 180 19.43 -8.62 15.93
N VAL A 181 18.48 -9.06 16.75
CA VAL A 181 17.10 -8.58 16.76
C VAL A 181 16.84 -7.74 18.02
N PHE A 182 16.43 -6.49 17.83
CA PHE A 182 15.93 -5.62 18.88
C PHE A 182 14.40 -5.75 18.97
N LYS A 183 13.91 -6.29 20.10
CA LYS A 183 12.50 -6.63 20.34
C LYS A 183 11.64 -5.39 20.61
N ALA A 184 12.22 -4.31 21.12
CA ALA A 184 11.53 -3.05 21.37
C ALA A 184 12.46 -1.86 21.05
N PRO A 185 12.78 -1.61 19.76
CA PRO A 185 13.82 -0.64 19.36
C PRO A 185 13.68 0.74 19.99
N VAL A 186 12.46 1.26 20.13
CA VAL A 186 12.23 2.57 20.77
C VAL A 186 12.68 2.55 22.24
N GLU A 187 12.30 1.53 23.01
CA GLU A 187 12.74 1.38 24.40
C GLU A 187 14.23 1.05 24.49
N THR A 188 14.76 0.24 23.57
CA THR A 188 16.19 -0.09 23.58
C THR A 188 17.06 1.14 23.26
N PHE A 189 16.77 1.88 22.20
CA PHE A 189 17.65 2.97 21.76
C PHE A 189 17.34 4.32 22.40
N LEU A 190 16.09 4.59 22.77
CA LEU A 190 15.65 5.88 23.32
C LEU A 190 15.25 5.77 24.81
N GLY A 191 14.71 4.62 25.23
CA GLY A 191 14.32 4.30 26.61
C GLY A 191 15.39 3.49 27.37
N ALA A 192 14.98 2.68 28.34
CA ALA A 192 15.90 1.91 29.18
C ALA A 192 16.22 0.51 28.61
N ALA A 193 17.28 0.42 27.80
CA ALA A 193 17.77 -0.83 27.23
C ALA A 193 18.02 -1.93 28.28
N ARG A 194 17.51 -3.14 28.02
CA ARG A 194 17.79 -4.35 28.80
C ARG A 194 18.35 -5.46 27.90
N PRO A 195 19.19 -6.36 28.43
CA PRO A 195 19.71 -7.47 27.64
C PRO A 195 18.60 -8.36 27.05
N ASP A 196 17.52 -8.57 27.80
CA ASP A 196 16.37 -9.39 27.37
C ASP A 196 15.63 -8.83 26.14
N ASP A 197 15.81 -7.54 25.84
CA ASP A 197 15.23 -6.87 24.66
C ASP A 197 16.02 -7.18 23.37
N ILE A 198 17.16 -7.89 23.48
CA ILE A 198 18.08 -8.15 22.38
C ILE A 198 18.24 -9.66 22.21
N ALA A 199 17.87 -10.19 21.05
CA ALA A 199 18.17 -11.57 20.68
C ALA A 199 19.33 -11.61 19.67
N ILE A 200 20.25 -12.54 19.86
CA ILE A 200 21.47 -12.67 19.05
C ILE A 200 21.57 -14.12 18.61
N TYR A 201 21.77 -14.32 17.31
CA TYR A 201 21.90 -15.65 16.71
C TYR A 201 23.14 -15.68 15.81
N ALA A 202 24.04 -16.63 16.05
CA ALA A 202 25.05 -16.98 15.06
C ALA A 202 24.41 -17.78 13.91
N ARG A 203 25.02 -17.79 12.72
CA ARG A 203 24.52 -18.52 11.55
C ARG A 203 24.22 -19.99 11.86
N ALA A 204 25.10 -20.66 12.60
CA ALA A 204 24.93 -22.06 13.00
C ALA A 204 23.68 -22.31 13.86
N GLN A 205 23.17 -21.28 14.54
CA GLN A 205 22.04 -21.33 15.46
C GLN A 205 20.71 -20.95 14.81
N LEU A 206 20.72 -20.36 13.60
CA LEU A 206 19.49 -19.90 12.95
C LEU A 206 18.46 -21.02 12.77
N LYS A 207 18.93 -22.23 12.45
CA LYS A 207 18.05 -23.39 12.25
C LYS A 207 17.42 -23.88 13.56
N GLU A 208 18.17 -23.90 14.67
CA GLU A 208 17.65 -24.35 15.96
C GLU A 208 16.68 -23.31 16.55
N HIS A 209 16.94 -22.02 16.32
CA HIS A 209 16.10 -20.91 16.78
C HIS A 209 15.03 -20.47 15.77
N ALA A 210 14.75 -21.25 14.72
CA ALA A 210 13.81 -20.89 13.67
C ALA A 210 12.41 -20.55 14.22
N GLU A 211 11.97 -21.21 15.29
CA GLU A 211 10.71 -20.89 15.96
C GLU A 211 10.68 -19.49 16.57
N GLU A 212 11.75 -19.12 17.27
CA GLU A 212 11.89 -17.83 17.91
C GLU A 212 12.04 -16.71 16.87
N ILE A 213 12.83 -16.95 15.82
CA ILE A 213 13.00 -16.02 14.70
C ILE A 213 11.66 -15.77 14.00
N PHE A 214 10.86 -16.82 13.77
CA PHE A 214 9.51 -16.68 13.23
C PHE A 214 8.64 -15.79 14.12
N ASP A 215 8.61 -16.06 15.42
CA ASP A 215 7.79 -15.29 16.37
C ASP A 215 8.24 -13.83 16.48
N LEU A 216 9.53 -13.56 16.27
CA LEU A 216 10.09 -12.22 16.30
C LEU A 216 9.87 -11.42 15.01
N LEU A 217 10.00 -12.05 13.84
CA LEU A 217 10.20 -11.34 12.56
C LEU A 217 9.18 -11.68 11.48
N HIS A 218 8.46 -12.80 11.59
CA HIS A 218 7.49 -13.18 10.56
C HIS A 218 6.38 -12.14 10.51
N ARG A 219 6.02 -11.73 9.29
CA ARG A 219 5.12 -10.61 9.07
C ARG A 219 3.78 -10.74 9.80
N SER A 220 3.21 -11.95 9.81
CA SER A 220 1.94 -12.24 10.51
C SER A 220 2.01 -12.10 12.04
N MET A 221 3.20 -12.01 12.62
CA MET A 221 3.41 -11.79 14.05
C MET A 221 3.52 -10.30 14.38
N LEU A 222 3.86 -9.46 13.38
CA LEU A 222 3.99 -8.01 13.53
C LEU A 222 2.75 -7.25 13.07
N THR A 223 1.94 -7.83 12.18
CA THR A 223 0.69 -7.23 11.71
C THR A 223 -0.33 -8.30 11.34
N ILE A 224 -1.60 -7.91 11.39
CA ILE A 224 -2.71 -8.69 10.85
C ILE A 224 -3.16 -7.99 9.56
N ASP A 225 -3.08 -8.68 8.43
CA ASP A 225 -3.66 -8.16 7.19
C ASP A 225 -5.14 -8.44 7.12
N ALA A 226 -5.92 -7.40 6.87
CA ALA A 226 -7.26 -7.59 6.37
C ALA A 226 -7.20 -8.00 4.89
N PRO A 227 -7.91 -9.06 4.47
CA PRO A 227 -8.12 -9.31 3.07
C PRO A 227 -8.91 -8.16 2.44
N VAL A 228 -8.66 -7.90 1.17
CA VAL A 228 -9.42 -6.95 0.36
C VAL A 228 -10.23 -7.75 -0.68
N PRO A 229 -11.57 -7.66 -0.67
CA PRO A 229 -12.41 -6.98 0.30
C PRO A 229 -12.68 -7.81 1.58
N LEU A 230 -13.05 -7.13 2.66
CA LEU A 230 -13.72 -7.73 3.82
C LEU A 230 -15.21 -7.90 3.53
N ARG A 231 -15.80 -8.94 4.13
CA ARG A 231 -17.27 -9.04 4.32
C ARG A 231 -17.65 -8.37 5.64
N PRO A 232 -18.89 -7.86 5.80
CA PRO A 232 -19.33 -7.21 7.04
C PRO A 232 -19.00 -8.01 8.31
N ALA A 233 -19.31 -9.32 8.33
CA ALA A 233 -19.06 -10.20 9.47
C ALA A 233 -17.57 -10.44 9.81
N GLN A 234 -16.65 -9.97 8.96
CA GLN A 234 -15.20 -10.04 9.21
C GLN A 234 -14.66 -8.78 9.87
N LEU A 235 -15.42 -7.66 9.90
CA LEU A 235 -14.96 -6.37 10.41
C LEU A 235 -14.48 -6.43 11.85
N THR A 236 -15.23 -7.10 12.73
CA THR A 236 -14.94 -7.21 14.17
C THR A 236 -13.63 -7.94 14.48
N ARG A 237 -13.01 -8.61 13.49
CA ARG A 237 -11.68 -9.21 13.63
C ARG A 237 -10.54 -8.19 13.54
N TYR A 238 -10.81 -7.00 13.00
CA TYR A 238 -9.80 -5.99 12.69
C TYR A 238 -10.10 -4.61 13.29
N LEU A 239 -11.36 -4.37 13.67
CA LEU A 239 -11.83 -3.06 14.08
C LEU A 239 -13.02 -3.16 15.03
N GLU A 240 -13.00 -2.36 16.09
CA GLU A 240 -14.16 -2.06 16.93
C GLU A 240 -14.77 -0.70 16.58
N LEU A 241 -16.05 -0.49 16.92
CA LEU A 241 -16.74 0.77 16.63
C LEU A 241 -16.02 2.00 17.22
N GLY A 242 -15.50 1.89 18.45
CA GLY A 242 -14.78 2.97 19.12
C GLY A 242 -13.45 3.35 18.44
N GLU A 243 -12.96 2.51 17.55
CA GLU A 243 -11.73 2.74 16.77
C GLU A 243 -12.04 3.29 15.37
N VAL A 244 -13.31 3.40 14.97
CA VAL A 244 -13.72 3.98 13.68
C VAL A 244 -13.50 5.49 13.73
N SER A 245 -12.58 5.98 12.93
CA SER A 245 -12.37 7.42 12.72
C SER A 245 -13.37 8.02 11.73
N SER A 246 -13.70 7.29 10.65
CA SER A 246 -14.63 7.75 9.61
C SER A 246 -15.03 6.61 8.69
N ALA A 247 -16.18 6.72 8.02
CA ALA A 247 -16.63 5.79 6.99
C ALA A 247 -17.03 6.55 5.72
N PHE A 248 -16.82 5.94 4.56
CA PHE A 248 -17.11 6.53 3.25
C PHE A 248 -17.72 5.48 2.34
N LEU A 249 -18.77 5.84 1.62
CA LEU A 249 -19.27 5.04 0.51
C LEU A 249 -18.32 5.10 -0.67
N GLY A 250 -18.46 4.09 -1.51
CA GLY A 250 -17.85 4.03 -2.81
C GLY A 250 -18.21 2.74 -3.52
N MET A 251 -17.31 2.30 -4.38
CA MET A 251 -17.52 1.10 -5.18
C MET A 251 -16.22 0.49 -5.66
N HIS A 252 -16.28 -0.81 -5.91
CA HIS A 252 -15.39 -1.48 -6.85
C HIS A 252 -16.04 -1.45 -8.24
N VAL A 253 -15.25 -1.03 -9.24
CA VAL A 253 -15.66 -0.92 -10.64
C VAL A 253 -14.85 -1.92 -11.44
N HIS A 254 -15.52 -2.77 -12.20
CA HIS A 254 -14.88 -3.69 -13.13
C HIS A 254 -15.38 -3.39 -14.55
N TYR A 255 -14.47 -3.21 -15.49
CA TYR A 255 -14.76 -2.91 -16.88
C TYR A 255 -14.48 -4.11 -17.78
N GLU A 256 -15.51 -4.59 -18.47
CA GLU A 256 -15.40 -5.71 -19.39
C GLU A 256 -15.46 -5.24 -20.86
N ARG A 257 -14.61 -5.84 -21.69
CA ARG A 257 -14.66 -5.71 -23.15
C ARG A 257 -15.47 -6.89 -23.72
N THR A 258 -16.76 -6.68 -23.90
CA THR A 258 -17.70 -7.74 -24.26
C THR A 258 -17.91 -7.85 -25.77
N GLY A 259 -18.34 -9.02 -26.23
CA GLY A 259 -18.68 -9.29 -27.63
C GLY A 259 -17.78 -10.35 -28.29
N SER A 260 -18.10 -10.68 -29.54
CA SER A 260 -17.31 -11.62 -30.34
C SER A 260 -16.03 -10.95 -30.84
N LYS A 261 -14.93 -11.72 -30.94
CA LYS A 261 -13.69 -11.28 -31.61
C LYS A 261 -13.89 -10.89 -33.08
N LEU A 262 -15.02 -11.27 -33.69
CA LEU A 262 -15.39 -10.93 -35.06
C LEU A 262 -16.04 -9.54 -35.19
N PHE A 263 -16.49 -8.94 -34.08
CA PHE A 263 -17.18 -7.65 -34.08
C PHE A 263 -16.45 -6.66 -33.17
N THR A 264 -16.83 -5.38 -33.28
CA THR A 264 -16.27 -4.35 -32.40
C THR A 264 -16.73 -4.63 -30.96
N PRO A 265 -15.80 -4.75 -29.99
CA PRO A 265 -16.17 -4.99 -28.61
C PRO A 265 -16.91 -3.80 -28.01
N MET A 266 -17.84 -4.09 -27.09
CA MET A 266 -18.62 -3.08 -26.37
C MET A 266 -18.22 -3.02 -24.89
N PRO A 267 -18.16 -1.82 -24.30
CA PRO A 267 -17.89 -1.67 -22.88
C PRO A 267 -19.07 -2.16 -22.05
N ARG A 268 -18.77 -2.90 -20.99
CA ARG A 268 -19.72 -3.25 -19.93
C ARG A 268 -19.08 -2.88 -18.59
N ILE A 269 -19.76 -2.04 -17.82
CA ILE A 269 -19.24 -1.52 -16.55
C ILE A 269 -20.05 -2.16 -15.42
N LEU A 270 -19.36 -2.87 -14.54
CA LEU A 270 -19.93 -3.61 -13.41
C LEU A 270 -19.60 -2.88 -12.12
N ILE A 271 -20.63 -2.60 -11.33
CA ILE A 271 -20.54 -1.82 -10.08
C ILE A 271 -20.82 -2.72 -8.88
N TYR A 272 -19.86 -2.77 -7.96
CA TYR A 272 -19.99 -3.41 -6.66
C TYR A 272 -19.97 -2.33 -5.58
N PRO A 273 -21.11 -2.06 -4.90
CA PRO A 273 -21.14 -1.11 -3.79
C PRO A 273 -20.14 -1.49 -2.71
N ALA A 274 -19.36 -0.51 -2.26
CA ALA A 274 -18.32 -0.69 -1.26
C ALA A 274 -18.46 0.32 -0.11
N LEU A 275 -17.94 -0.06 1.05
CA LEU A 275 -17.77 0.81 2.20
C LEU A 275 -16.30 0.84 2.58
N PHE A 276 -15.75 2.04 2.69
CA PHE A 276 -14.39 2.28 3.15
C PHE A 276 -14.44 2.76 4.60
N VAL A 277 -13.83 2.00 5.51
CA VAL A 277 -13.81 2.33 6.94
C VAL A 277 -12.39 2.66 7.36
N ILE A 278 -12.21 3.78 8.03
CA ILE A 278 -10.92 4.27 8.49
C ILE A 278 -10.83 4.13 9.99
N ARG A 279 -9.78 3.47 10.46
CA ARG A 279 -9.47 3.34 11.88
C ARG A 279 -8.68 4.56 12.38
N THR A 280 -8.69 4.80 13.69
CA THR A 280 -7.96 5.88 14.36
C THR A 280 -6.45 5.91 14.06
N ASP A 281 -5.83 4.78 13.73
CA ASP A 281 -4.43 4.68 13.30
C ASP A 281 -4.21 4.91 11.80
N GLY A 282 -5.27 5.29 11.06
CA GLY A 282 -5.23 5.55 9.63
C GLY A 282 -5.30 4.31 8.75
N ALA A 283 -5.57 3.13 9.31
CA ALA A 283 -5.83 1.92 8.53
C ALA A 283 -7.14 2.04 7.73
N LEU A 284 -7.08 1.76 6.43
CA LEU A 284 -8.20 1.79 5.50
C LEU A 284 -8.69 0.37 5.21
N PHE A 285 -9.92 0.07 5.57
CA PHE A 285 -10.57 -1.21 5.31
C PHE A 285 -11.60 -1.08 4.19
N THR A 286 -11.51 -1.94 3.18
CA THR A 286 -12.50 -2.04 2.10
C THR A 286 -13.47 -3.16 2.39
N VAL A 287 -14.76 -2.84 2.48
CA VAL A 287 -15.84 -3.81 2.72
C VAL A 287 -16.72 -3.90 1.49
N ILE A 288 -16.92 -5.12 0.98
CA ILE A 288 -17.82 -5.43 -0.13
C ILE A 288 -18.59 -6.69 0.28
N HIS A 289 -19.92 -6.62 0.21
CA HIS A 289 -20.78 -7.76 0.58
C HIS A 289 -21.30 -8.54 -0.62
N ASN A 290 -21.67 -7.84 -1.69
CA ASN A 290 -22.35 -8.45 -2.83
C ASN A 290 -21.34 -9.06 -3.81
N GLU A 291 -21.51 -10.35 -4.11
CA GLU A 291 -20.74 -11.04 -5.15
C GLU A 291 -21.33 -10.81 -6.55
N THR A 292 -22.56 -10.32 -6.64
CA THR A 292 -23.24 -9.98 -7.90
C THR A 292 -23.12 -8.47 -8.17
N PRO A 293 -22.59 -8.05 -9.32
CA PRO A 293 -22.52 -6.64 -9.69
C PRO A 293 -23.88 -6.10 -10.12
N VAL A 294 -24.03 -4.79 -10.00
CA VAL A 294 -25.03 -4.02 -10.75
C VAL A 294 -24.37 -3.54 -12.05
N GLU A 295 -24.89 -3.98 -13.19
CA GLU A 295 -24.41 -3.50 -14.48
C GLU A 295 -24.87 -2.04 -14.68
N LEU A 296 -23.92 -1.15 -14.95
CA LEU A 296 -24.22 0.23 -15.33
C LEU A 296 -25.08 0.21 -16.59
N ASP A 297 -26.29 0.76 -16.47
CA ASP A 297 -27.25 0.74 -17.57
C ASP A 297 -28.11 2.00 -17.61
N TYR A 298 -28.42 2.42 -18.84
CA TYR A 298 -29.27 3.56 -19.14
C TYR A 298 -30.63 3.02 -19.56
N ARG A 299 -31.69 3.34 -18.82
CA ARG A 299 -33.02 2.80 -19.05
C ARG A 299 -33.98 3.91 -19.44
N ARG A 300 -34.98 3.59 -20.27
CA ARG A 300 -36.08 4.50 -20.57
C ARG A 300 -37.06 4.49 -19.38
N ASN A 301 -37.44 5.68 -18.93
CA ASN A 301 -38.49 5.85 -17.92
C ASN A 301 -39.88 5.80 -18.58
N ASP A 302 -40.93 6.00 -17.77
CA ASP A 302 -42.32 6.00 -18.24
C ASP A 302 -42.64 7.10 -19.27
N ASP A 303 -41.82 8.17 -19.32
CA ASP A 303 -41.92 9.27 -20.29
C ASP A 303 -41.10 9.01 -21.58
N ASP A 304 -40.60 7.79 -21.78
CA ASP A 304 -39.71 7.40 -22.88
C ASP A 304 -38.36 8.16 -22.91
N ILE A 305 -37.98 8.77 -21.78
CA ILE A 305 -36.73 9.50 -21.61
C ILE A 305 -35.68 8.54 -21.05
N GLU A 306 -34.56 8.44 -21.75
CA GLU A 306 -33.37 7.72 -21.31
C GLU A 306 -32.76 8.35 -20.04
N THR A 307 -32.61 7.57 -18.98
CA THR A 307 -32.14 8.02 -17.66
C THR A 307 -31.31 6.96 -16.93
N LEU A 308 -30.44 7.44 -16.02
CA LEU A 308 -29.63 6.61 -15.13
C LEU A 308 -30.31 6.35 -13.77
N VAL A 309 -31.43 7.02 -13.49
CA VAL A 309 -32.08 6.99 -12.16
C VAL A 309 -32.34 5.57 -11.63
N PRO A 310 -32.91 4.61 -12.41
CA PRO A 310 -33.15 3.26 -11.91
C PRO A 310 -31.88 2.55 -11.44
N HIS A 311 -30.77 2.71 -12.18
CA HIS A 311 -29.46 2.17 -11.80
C HIS A 311 -28.95 2.80 -10.49
N LEU A 312 -29.03 4.13 -10.39
CA LEU A 312 -28.58 4.84 -9.19
C LEU A 312 -29.39 4.48 -7.94
N ASP A 313 -30.68 4.23 -8.08
CA ASP A 313 -31.56 3.82 -6.99
C ASP A 313 -31.22 2.40 -6.51
N GLU A 314 -30.94 1.47 -7.44
CA GLU A 314 -30.49 0.12 -7.12
C GLU A 314 -29.15 0.14 -6.36
N VAL A 315 -28.15 0.88 -6.87
CA VAL A 315 -26.86 1.05 -6.19
C VAL A 315 -27.03 1.72 -4.81
N ARG A 316 -27.92 2.71 -4.69
CA ARG A 316 -28.21 3.37 -3.40
C ARG A 316 -28.79 2.40 -2.38
N ALA A 317 -29.75 1.57 -2.78
CA ALA A 317 -30.37 0.59 -1.90
C ALA A 317 -29.36 -0.46 -1.39
N LEU A 318 -28.50 -0.95 -2.29
CA LEU A 318 -27.44 -1.90 -1.93
C LEU A 318 -26.36 -1.26 -1.03
N GLY A 319 -25.95 -0.03 -1.31
CA GLY A 319 -25.02 0.73 -0.48
C GLY A 319 -25.57 0.97 0.93
N ALA A 320 -26.84 1.38 1.06
CA ALA A 320 -27.49 1.55 2.37
C ALA A 320 -27.57 0.22 3.15
N THR A 321 -27.86 -0.89 2.45
CA THR A 321 -27.88 -2.23 3.05
C THR A 321 -26.49 -2.64 3.56
N LEU A 322 -25.43 -2.34 2.81
CA LEU A 322 -24.04 -2.60 3.21
C LEU A 322 -23.66 -1.80 4.47
N VAL A 323 -23.97 -0.50 4.50
CA VAL A 323 -23.72 0.36 5.68
C VAL A 323 -24.44 -0.19 6.90
N ALA A 324 -25.73 -0.52 6.77
CA ALA A 324 -26.52 -1.08 7.85
C ALA A 324 -25.97 -2.45 8.33
N ALA A 325 -25.47 -3.29 7.43
CA ALA A 325 -24.83 -4.55 7.80
C ALA A 325 -23.55 -4.32 8.59
N CYS A 326 -22.67 -3.41 8.15
CA CYS A 326 -21.43 -3.10 8.86
C CYS A 326 -21.70 -2.47 10.23
N ALA A 327 -22.66 -1.55 10.31
CA ALA A 327 -23.13 -0.95 11.55
C ALA A 327 -23.61 -2.00 12.56
N ARG A 328 -24.41 -2.98 12.12
CA ARG A 328 -24.85 -4.09 12.98
C ARG A 328 -23.70 -4.94 13.50
N GLU A 329 -22.73 -5.28 12.66
CA GLU A 329 -21.57 -6.10 13.05
C GLU A 329 -20.68 -5.36 14.07
N LEU A 330 -20.50 -4.05 13.90
CA LEU A 330 -19.73 -3.22 14.83
C LEU A 330 -20.53 -2.82 16.08
N GLY A 331 -21.84 -3.10 16.13
CA GLY A 331 -22.69 -2.82 17.29
C GLY A 331 -23.10 -1.35 17.45
N GLY A 332 -23.13 -0.55 16.37
CA GLY A 332 -23.60 0.84 16.44
C GLY A 332 -23.61 1.55 15.09
N GLU A 333 -23.96 2.84 15.09
CA GLU A 333 -24.16 3.63 13.88
C GLU A 333 -22.82 4.05 13.23
N LEU A 334 -22.75 3.95 11.90
CA LEU A 334 -21.63 4.44 11.10
C LEU A 334 -22.03 5.74 10.40
N THR A 335 -21.42 6.85 10.81
CA THR A 335 -21.61 8.13 10.14
C THR A 335 -20.72 8.22 8.90
N LEU A 336 -21.35 8.45 7.75
CA LEU A 336 -20.64 8.64 6.49
C LEU A 336 -20.07 10.07 6.41
N ALA A 337 -18.80 10.17 6.04
CA ALA A 337 -18.10 11.42 5.87
C ALA A 337 -18.09 11.87 4.40
N GLU A 338 -17.96 13.18 4.20
CA GLU A 338 -17.85 13.79 2.88
C GLU A 338 -16.58 13.36 2.17
N LEU A 339 -16.62 13.32 0.83
CA LEU A 339 -15.47 12.92 0.02
C LEU A 339 -14.24 13.81 0.27
N SER A 340 -14.44 15.08 0.64
CA SER A 340 -13.36 16.02 1.00
C SER A 340 -12.50 15.52 2.17
N ALA A 341 -13.09 14.77 3.10
CA ALA A 341 -12.41 14.20 4.27
C ALA A 341 -11.75 12.84 3.98
N PHE A 342 -11.97 12.25 2.80
CA PHE A 342 -11.33 10.99 2.45
C PHE A 342 -9.81 11.20 2.31
N PRO A 343 -8.97 10.45 3.05
CA PRO A 343 -7.52 10.65 3.00
C PRO A 343 -6.91 10.18 1.69
N GLY A 344 -7.65 9.43 0.85
CA GLY A 344 -7.21 8.83 -0.40
C GLY A 344 -6.65 7.42 -0.21
N PHE A 345 -6.75 6.62 -1.27
CA PHE A 345 -6.10 5.32 -1.35
C PHE A 345 -4.59 5.47 -1.45
N ARG A 346 -3.86 4.43 -1.03
CA ARG A 346 -2.41 4.39 -1.15
C ARG A 346 -2.08 3.79 -2.50
N ASN A 347 -1.56 4.61 -3.42
CA ASN A 347 -0.91 4.09 -4.61
C ASN A 347 0.62 4.12 -4.46
N ASP A 348 1.30 3.34 -5.29
CA ASP A 348 2.77 3.24 -5.38
C ASP A 348 3.47 4.60 -5.62
N ARG A 349 2.71 5.65 -5.96
CA ARG A 349 3.21 6.97 -6.34
C ARG A 349 3.10 8.02 -5.22
N LEU A 350 2.90 7.62 -3.96
CA LEU A 350 2.73 8.52 -2.81
C LEU A 350 1.54 9.50 -2.94
N SER A 351 0.76 9.44 -4.03
CA SER A 351 -0.37 10.31 -4.25
C SER A 351 -1.61 9.66 -3.66
N LYS A 352 -2.24 10.35 -2.71
CA LYS A 352 -3.51 9.87 -2.15
C LYS A 352 -4.66 10.38 -3.03
N ALA A 353 -5.29 9.47 -3.76
CA ALA A 353 -6.40 9.77 -4.65
C ALA A 353 -7.67 9.02 -4.22
N PRO A 354 -8.87 9.54 -4.52
CA PRO A 354 -10.12 8.84 -4.22
C PRO A 354 -10.44 7.75 -5.26
N VAL A 355 -9.54 7.49 -6.20
CA VAL A 355 -9.63 6.39 -7.16
C VAL A 355 -8.30 5.65 -7.14
N ASP A 356 -8.36 4.33 -7.00
CA ASP A 356 -7.21 3.44 -7.02
C ASP A 356 -7.38 2.35 -8.07
N THR A 357 -6.27 1.92 -8.66
CA THR A 357 -6.23 0.79 -9.60
C THR A 357 -5.89 -0.47 -8.84
N LEU A 358 -6.68 -1.53 -9.02
CA LEU A 358 -6.30 -2.84 -8.49
C LEU A 358 -5.20 -3.48 -9.37
N PRO A 359 -4.48 -4.49 -8.87
CA PRO A 359 -3.44 -5.18 -9.65
C PRO A 359 -3.95 -5.77 -10.96
N GLU A 360 -5.19 -6.26 -10.96
CA GLU A 360 -5.91 -6.68 -12.14
C GLU A 360 -6.26 -5.48 -13.03
N ALA A 361 -5.97 -5.61 -14.32
CA ALA A 361 -6.33 -4.58 -15.29
C ALA A 361 -7.85 -4.38 -15.36
N ASP A 362 -8.28 -3.17 -15.71
CA ASP A 362 -9.69 -2.81 -15.86
C ASP A 362 -10.52 -2.93 -14.55
N GLU A 363 -9.87 -2.87 -13.38
CA GLU A 363 -10.51 -2.83 -12.06
C GLU A 363 -10.06 -1.65 -11.18
N TRP A 364 -11.02 -1.01 -10.51
CA TRP A 364 -10.77 0.18 -9.67
C TRP A 364 -11.55 0.18 -8.37
N LEU A 365 -10.97 0.75 -7.32
CA LEU A 365 -11.69 1.20 -6.13
C LEU A 365 -11.97 2.71 -6.25
N VAL A 366 -13.20 3.13 -6.02
CA VAL A 366 -13.66 4.50 -6.20
C VAL A 366 -14.39 4.96 -4.94
N ALA A 367 -13.78 5.86 -4.17
CA ALA A 367 -14.38 6.48 -3.00
C ALA A 367 -15.24 7.68 -3.42
N THR A 368 -16.47 7.74 -2.93
CA THR A 368 -17.46 8.77 -3.29
C THR A 368 -17.96 9.58 -2.09
N GLY A 369 -17.46 9.28 -0.88
CA GLY A 369 -17.79 10.03 0.33
C GLY A 369 -19.16 9.65 0.87
N SER A 370 -20.07 10.61 0.96
CA SER A 370 -21.48 10.37 1.35
C SER A 370 -22.36 10.01 0.15
N ALA A 371 -21.89 10.21 -1.09
CA ALA A 371 -22.61 9.81 -2.29
C ALA A 371 -22.50 8.30 -2.54
N THR A 372 -23.54 7.66 -3.05
CA THR A 372 -23.55 6.21 -3.37
C THR A 372 -22.98 5.89 -4.75
N HIS A 373 -22.79 6.90 -5.62
CA HIS A 373 -22.24 6.70 -6.96
C HIS A 373 -21.30 7.84 -7.36
N PHE A 374 -20.34 7.59 -8.26
CA PHE A 374 -19.50 8.65 -8.85
C PHE A 374 -20.22 9.48 -9.93
N LEU A 375 -21.43 9.06 -10.32
CA LEU A 375 -22.30 9.71 -11.31
C LEU A 375 -23.49 10.31 -10.57
N LEU A 376 -23.93 11.47 -11.02
CA LEU A 376 -25.14 12.13 -10.54
C LEU A 376 -26.35 11.64 -11.32
N ALA A 377 -27.56 11.83 -10.79
CA ALA A 377 -28.80 11.54 -11.52
C ALA A 377 -28.97 12.41 -12.78
N ALA A 378 -28.47 13.65 -12.71
CA ALA A 378 -28.42 14.57 -13.82
C ALA A 378 -27.18 15.48 -13.71
N PRO A 379 -26.68 16.04 -14.82
CA PRO A 379 -25.64 17.05 -14.79
C PRO A 379 -26.10 18.29 -14.02
N ARG A 380 -25.17 18.97 -13.34
CA ARG A 380 -25.44 20.25 -12.65
C ARG A 380 -25.95 21.32 -13.64
N VAL A 381 -25.43 21.32 -14.86
CA VAL A 381 -25.93 22.15 -15.97
C VAL A 381 -26.92 21.34 -16.80
N GLN A 382 -28.22 21.62 -16.65
CA GLN A 382 -29.31 20.83 -17.27
C GLN A 382 -29.32 20.94 -18.81
N GLU A 383 -29.13 22.14 -19.35
CA GLU A 383 -29.23 22.42 -20.80
C GLU A 383 -27.85 22.68 -21.43
N CYS A 384 -26.90 21.79 -21.15
CA CYS A 384 -25.58 21.87 -21.76
C CYS A 384 -25.63 21.33 -23.20
N LYS A 385 -25.54 22.22 -24.19
CA LYS A 385 -25.48 21.89 -25.63
C LYS A 385 -24.36 20.92 -26.01
N TYR A 386 -23.31 20.84 -25.19
CA TYR A 386 -22.14 19.99 -25.45
C TYR A 386 -22.37 18.50 -25.18
N HIS A 387 -23.57 18.10 -24.78
CA HIS A 387 -23.99 16.70 -24.79
C HIS A 387 -24.31 16.21 -26.22
N THR A 388 -24.48 17.15 -27.18
CA THR A 388 -24.74 16.88 -28.59
C THR A 388 -23.56 17.33 -29.44
N TRP A 389 -22.95 16.40 -30.18
CA TRP A 389 -21.78 16.63 -31.01
C TRP A 389 -22.03 17.69 -32.09
N ALA A 390 -23.18 17.63 -32.76
CA ALA A 390 -23.55 18.57 -33.81
C ALA A 390 -23.64 20.02 -33.30
N GLU A 391 -24.03 20.22 -32.04
CA GLU A 391 -24.16 21.54 -31.42
C GLU A 391 -22.80 22.12 -30.97
N CYS A 392 -21.75 21.31 -30.96
CA CYS A 392 -20.39 21.75 -30.62
C CYS A 392 -19.70 22.52 -31.76
N GLY A 393 -20.15 22.34 -33.02
CA GLY A 393 -19.56 22.98 -34.20
C GLY A 393 -18.05 22.72 -34.32
N ALA A 394 -17.26 23.77 -34.52
CA ALA A 394 -15.80 23.66 -34.64
C ALA A 394 -15.09 23.15 -33.37
N ASN A 395 -15.80 23.10 -32.22
CA ASN A 395 -15.26 22.59 -30.96
C ASN A 395 -15.66 21.14 -30.68
N ALA A 396 -16.28 20.44 -31.64
CA ALA A 396 -16.68 19.05 -31.48
C ALA A 396 -15.47 18.12 -31.37
N THR A 397 -15.56 17.09 -30.53
CA THR A 397 -14.48 16.10 -30.39
C THR A 397 -14.45 15.14 -31.56
N MET A 398 -13.27 14.75 -32.02
CA MET A 398 -13.12 13.77 -33.11
C MET A 398 -13.83 14.19 -34.41
N ASN A 399 -13.76 13.33 -35.43
CA ASN A 399 -14.35 13.61 -36.75
C ASN A 399 -15.84 13.26 -36.86
N SER A 400 -16.41 12.59 -35.85
CA SER A 400 -17.81 12.17 -35.83
C SER A 400 -18.34 11.98 -34.41
N ALA A 401 -19.65 12.02 -34.25
CA ALA A 401 -20.34 11.70 -33.01
C ALA A 401 -20.07 10.25 -32.56
N ILE A 402 -20.04 10.02 -31.24
CA ILE A 402 -20.05 8.66 -30.67
C ILE A 402 -21.49 8.18 -30.65
N SER A 403 -21.96 7.54 -31.71
CA SER A 403 -23.35 7.04 -31.79
C SER A 403 -23.54 5.66 -31.14
N VAL A 404 -22.46 4.96 -30.83
CA VAL A 404 -22.46 3.64 -30.18
C VAL A 404 -21.36 3.58 -29.12
N ARG A 405 -21.59 2.79 -28.07
CA ARG A 405 -20.60 2.58 -27.00
C ARG A 405 -19.31 1.99 -27.59
N THR A 406 -18.15 2.47 -27.14
CA THR A 406 -16.85 2.06 -27.67
C THR A 406 -15.83 1.83 -26.54
N VAL A 407 -14.88 0.92 -26.78
CA VAL A 407 -13.77 0.65 -25.86
C VAL A 407 -12.49 1.42 -26.21
N ASN A 408 -12.47 2.13 -27.35
CA ASN A 408 -11.35 2.96 -27.78
C ASN A 408 -11.84 4.18 -28.60
N PRO A 409 -11.82 5.39 -28.02
CA PRO A 409 -11.57 5.66 -26.60
C PRO A 409 -12.68 5.00 -25.72
N PRO A 410 -12.46 4.73 -24.42
CA PRO A 410 -13.51 4.18 -23.57
C PRO A 410 -14.65 5.19 -23.45
N ALA A 411 -15.83 4.84 -23.95
CA ALA A 411 -17.03 5.67 -23.91
C ALA A 411 -18.27 4.77 -23.80
N PHE A 412 -18.85 4.76 -22.61
CA PHE A 412 -20.13 4.15 -22.30
C PHE A 412 -21.30 5.07 -22.65
N PHE A 413 -21.17 6.37 -22.38
CA PHE A 413 -22.20 7.35 -22.76
C PHE A 413 -22.02 7.83 -24.20
N VAL A 414 -23.09 7.74 -24.97
CA VAL A 414 -23.11 8.11 -26.40
C VAL A 414 -23.66 9.52 -26.59
N ASP A 415 -23.49 10.05 -27.80
CA ASP A 415 -24.00 11.35 -28.21
C ASP A 415 -25.49 11.53 -27.86
N THR A 416 -25.89 12.74 -27.50
CA THR A 416 -27.23 13.14 -27.00
C THR A 416 -27.59 12.66 -25.59
N GLN A 417 -26.85 11.71 -25.00
CA GLN A 417 -27.08 11.33 -23.61
C GLN A 417 -26.56 12.40 -22.64
N ARG A 418 -27.31 12.65 -21.57
CA ARG A 418 -27.00 13.71 -20.60
C ARG A 418 -25.64 13.55 -19.90
N HIS A 419 -25.10 12.34 -19.86
CA HIS A 419 -23.81 12.06 -19.23
C HIS A 419 -22.63 12.13 -20.22
N HIS A 420 -22.87 12.36 -21.51
CA HIS A 420 -21.86 12.48 -22.53
C HIS A 420 -21.34 13.92 -22.67
N CYS A 421 -20.07 14.10 -23.03
CA CYS A 421 -19.51 15.42 -23.37
C CYS A 421 -18.69 15.36 -24.67
N ALA A 422 -19.17 16.08 -25.69
CA ALA A 422 -18.59 16.15 -27.03
C ALA A 422 -17.68 17.38 -27.26
N HIS A 423 -17.32 18.15 -26.22
CA HIS A 423 -16.53 19.38 -26.37
C HIS A 423 -15.01 19.15 -26.29
N GLN A 424 -14.26 19.40 -27.37
CA GLN A 424 -12.83 19.08 -27.50
C GLN A 424 -11.96 19.78 -26.44
N ILE A 425 -12.12 21.09 -26.26
CA ILE A 425 -11.37 21.85 -25.24
C ILE A 425 -11.57 21.27 -23.83
N VAL A 426 -12.79 20.83 -23.48
CA VAL A 426 -13.03 20.21 -22.18
C VAL A 426 -12.30 18.87 -22.09
N GLN A 427 -12.29 18.08 -23.16
CA GLN A 427 -11.58 16.81 -23.20
C GLN A 427 -10.06 16.98 -23.09
N ASP A 428 -9.47 17.94 -23.80
CA ASP A 428 -8.03 18.23 -23.72
C ASP A 428 -7.62 18.65 -22.30
N ARG A 429 -8.43 19.51 -21.67
CA ARG A 429 -8.17 19.96 -20.29
C ARG A 429 -8.34 18.84 -19.25
N ARG A 430 -9.09 17.78 -19.56
CA ARG A 430 -9.34 16.63 -18.67
C ARG A 430 -8.19 15.61 -18.64
N GLU A 431 -7.38 15.52 -19.70
CA GLU A 431 -6.46 14.41 -19.96
C GLU A 431 -5.48 14.09 -18.80
N ALA A 432 -5.10 15.10 -18.01
CA ALA A 432 -4.15 14.95 -16.90
C ALA A 432 -4.80 15.01 -15.49
N ARG A 433 -6.14 15.11 -15.40
CA ARG A 433 -6.83 15.40 -14.13
C ARG A 433 -8.10 14.59 -13.87
N CYS A 434 -8.68 13.98 -14.90
CA CYS A 434 -9.96 13.28 -14.77
C CYS A 434 -9.76 11.92 -14.07
N LEU A 435 -10.26 11.80 -12.84
CA LEU A 435 -10.08 10.62 -11.98
C LEU A 435 -10.73 9.35 -12.51
N ILE A 436 -11.70 9.45 -13.43
CA ILE A 436 -12.43 8.31 -14.02
C ILE A 436 -12.16 8.15 -15.52
N GLN A 437 -11.14 8.81 -16.07
CA GLN A 437 -10.87 8.80 -17.52
C GLN A 437 -10.62 7.40 -18.08
N ALA A 438 -10.01 6.52 -17.29
CA ALA A 438 -9.76 5.13 -17.67
C ALA A 438 -11.03 4.27 -17.70
N ILE A 439 -12.04 4.63 -16.88
CA ILE A 439 -13.34 3.95 -16.84
C ILE A 439 -14.22 4.46 -17.99
N ASP A 440 -14.34 5.78 -18.12
CA ASP A 440 -15.07 6.44 -19.20
C ASP A 440 -14.45 7.82 -19.50
N SER A 441 -13.92 7.94 -20.72
CA SER A 441 -13.21 9.14 -21.17
C SER A 441 -14.15 10.27 -21.58
N ARG A 442 -15.46 10.03 -21.74
CA ARG A 442 -16.43 10.99 -22.32
C ARG A 442 -17.46 11.49 -21.33
N THR A 443 -17.41 11.04 -20.09
CA THR A 443 -18.32 11.45 -19.02
C THR A 443 -18.27 12.96 -18.80
N CYS A 444 -19.44 13.60 -18.80
CA CYS A 444 -19.60 15.01 -18.51
C CYS A 444 -19.15 15.32 -17.07
N CYS A 445 -18.22 16.27 -16.90
CA CYS A 445 -17.74 16.67 -15.57
C CYS A 445 -18.87 17.18 -14.67
N GLN A 446 -19.89 17.82 -15.25
CA GLN A 446 -21.05 18.31 -14.51
C GLN A 446 -21.95 17.19 -13.97
N ALA A 447 -21.83 15.98 -14.52
CA ALA A 447 -22.56 14.78 -14.09
C ALA A 447 -21.73 13.88 -13.14
N CYS A 448 -20.57 14.35 -12.68
CA CYS A 448 -19.65 13.56 -11.85
C CYS A 448 -19.48 14.18 -10.45
N VAL A 449 -19.37 13.33 -9.41
CA VAL A 449 -19.11 13.79 -8.04
C VAL A 449 -17.72 14.40 -7.87
N PHE A 450 -16.76 14.02 -8.73
CA PHE A 450 -15.37 14.46 -8.66
C PHE A 450 -15.12 15.86 -9.26
N LEU A 451 -16.16 16.58 -9.70
CA LEU A 451 -16.01 17.91 -10.30
C LEU A 451 -15.11 18.83 -9.47
N GLU A 452 -15.32 18.87 -8.15
CA GLU A 452 -14.56 19.75 -7.26
C GLU A 452 -13.15 19.25 -6.94
N ARG A 453 -12.88 17.96 -7.19
CA ARG A 453 -11.54 17.38 -7.04
C ARG A 453 -10.70 17.59 -8.31
N CYS A 454 -11.34 17.55 -9.48
CA CYS A 454 -10.68 17.71 -10.77
C CYS A 454 -10.47 19.19 -11.16
N TRP A 455 -11.29 20.09 -10.63
CA TRP A 455 -11.30 21.50 -11.05
C TRP A 455 -11.36 22.44 -9.85
N THR A 456 -10.45 23.42 -9.86
CA THR A 456 -10.53 24.58 -8.96
C THR A 456 -11.76 25.42 -9.26
N GLU A 457 -12.18 26.27 -8.33
CA GLU A 457 -13.35 27.14 -8.51
C GLU A 457 -13.23 28.04 -9.75
N ASP A 458 -12.07 28.69 -9.93
CA ASP A 458 -11.78 29.56 -11.09
C ASP A 458 -11.83 28.77 -12.41
N GLU A 459 -11.28 27.55 -12.44
CA GLU A 459 -11.31 26.72 -13.64
C GLU A 459 -12.72 26.25 -13.97
N ARG A 460 -13.56 25.96 -12.96
CA ARG A 460 -14.98 25.60 -13.17
C ARG A 460 -15.76 26.76 -13.77
N ALA A 461 -15.55 27.97 -13.26
CA ALA A 461 -16.17 29.18 -13.81
C ALA A 461 -15.76 29.44 -15.28
N ALA A 462 -14.56 28.99 -15.66
CA ALA A 462 -14.04 29.10 -17.03
C ALA A 462 -14.43 27.92 -17.95
N LEU A 463 -15.26 26.97 -17.50
CA LEU A 463 -15.73 25.87 -18.35
C LEU A 463 -16.76 26.40 -19.36
N PRO A 464 -16.70 25.93 -20.63
CA PRO A 464 -17.59 26.42 -21.68
C PRO A 464 -19.06 26.06 -21.43
N CYS A 465 -19.35 25.02 -20.64
CA CYS A 465 -20.69 24.58 -20.32
C CYS A 465 -21.46 25.51 -19.37
N GLY A 466 -20.81 26.51 -18.76
CA GLY A 466 -21.43 27.38 -17.76
C GLY A 466 -21.42 26.79 -16.34
N LEU A 467 -21.92 27.60 -15.39
CA LEU A 467 -22.12 27.24 -13.98
C LEU A 467 -23.54 26.76 -13.72
#